data_AF-A0A945LWP4-F1
#
_entry.id   AF-A0A945LWP4-F1
#
_cell.length_a   1.000
_cell.length_b   1.000
_cell.length_c   1.000
_cell.angle_alpha   90.00
_cell.angle_beta   90.00
_cell.angle_gamma   90.00
#
_symmetry.space_group_name_H-M   'P 1'
#
loop_
_entity.id
_entity.type
_entity.pdbx_description
1 polymer ?
#
loop_
_entity_poly.entity_id
_entity_poly.type
_entity_poly.pdbx_seq_one_letter_code
_entity_poly.pdbx_strand_id
1 'polypeptide(L)'
;MNANRVAVWLFFGVLTFGIAPGKAAAQGDSDLLTLSAGIFDFGREEFRAGEFRLEYRMGDPILWFVKPMAGMMTTTEGSFYGYGGFGIDLYFGRAKSIVITPSFNVGYYAYGDGKDLGNEVEFRSGIEAAYRFKNHSRVGFAIQHMSNAGLGVKNPGEESMVFTYSHPVNFFGN
;
A
#
# COMPACT_ATOMS: atom_id res chain seq x y z
N MET A 1 -34.86 18.25 -3.23
CA MET A 1 -33.44 18.64 -3.13
C MET A 1 -32.78 17.62 -2.23
N ASN A 2 -32.22 16.58 -2.83
CA ASN A 2 -31.66 15.41 -2.16
C ASN A 2 -30.18 15.65 -1.88
N ALA A 3 -29.74 15.33 -0.66
CA ALA A 3 -28.78 14.27 -0.38
C ALA A 3 -28.20 14.51 1.00
N ASN A 4 -28.53 13.59 1.92
CA ASN A 4 -27.92 13.46 3.23
C ASN A 4 -26.40 13.41 3.06
N ARG A 5 -25.71 14.47 3.46
CA ARG A 5 -24.25 14.47 3.59
C ARG A 5 -23.91 13.68 4.84
N VAL A 6 -23.76 12.37 4.69
CA VAL A 6 -23.08 11.54 5.70
C VAL A 6 -21.62 11.99 5.68
N ALA A 7 -21.28 12.88 6.60
CA ALA A 7 -19.89 13.24 6.87
C ALA A 7 -19.21 12.01 7.48
N VAL A 8 -18.45 11.28 6.67
CA VAL A 8 -17.55 10.23 7.16
C VAL A 8 -16.36 10.94 7.78
N TRP A 9 -16.42 11.14 9.10
CA TRP A 9 -15.28 11.55 9.89
C TRP A 9 -14.36 10.34 10.08
N LEU A 10 -13.36 10.18 9.21
CA LEU A 10 -12.25 9.26 9.49
C LEU A 10 -11.34 9.93 10.51
N PHE A 11 -11.59 9.63 11.79
CA PHE A 11 -10.70 9.95 12.89
C PHE A 11 -9.38 9.18 12.72
N PHE A 12 -8.25 9.90 12.61
CA PHE A 12 -6.91 9.33 12.80
C PHE A 12 -6.75 8.94 14.27
N GLY A 13 -7.18 7.73 14.61
CA GLY A 13 -6.81 7.10 15.87
C GLY A 13 -5.34 6.72 15.82
N VAL A 14 -4.52 7.32 16.68
CA VAL A 14 -3.19 6.79 17.01
C VAL A 14 -3.39 5.39 17.56
N LEU A 15 -3.18 4.37 16.72
CA LEU A 15 -3.16 2.98 17.13
C LEU A 15 -1.87 2.75 17.94
N THR A 16 -1.96 2.92 19.25
CA THR A 16 -1.03 2.31 20.20
C THR A 16 -1.28 0.81 20.22
N PHE A 17 -0.76 0.10 19.21
CA PHE A 17 -0.66 -1.34 19.29
C PHE A 17 0.38 -1.70 20.35
N GLY A 18 -0.08 -2.28 21.46
CA GLY A 18 0.75 -3.12 22.31
C GLY A 18 1.17 -4.37 21.54
N ILE A 19 2.15 -4.24 20.66
CA ILE A 19 2.79 -5.37 19.99
C ILE A 19 3.76 -5.96 21.00
N ALA A 20 3.37 -7.06 21.66
CA ALA A 20 4.36 -7.96 22.21
C ALA A 20 5.27 -8.39 21.03
N PRO A 21 6.60 -8.16 21.08
CA PRO A 21 7.47 -8.47 19.97
C PRO A 21 7.48 -9.98 19.76
N GLY A 22 6.65 -10.46 18.83
CA GLY A 22 6.91 -11.73 18.16
C GLY A 22 8.30 -11.63 17.55
N LYS A 23 9.12 -12.68 17.73
CA LYS A 23 10.50 -12.73 17.26
C LYS A 23 10.60 -12.12 15.85
N ALA A 24 11.45 -11.10 15.77
CA ALA A 24 11.73 -10.29 14.59
C ALA A 24 11.78 -11.11 13.30
N ALA A 25 11.37 -10.46 12.20
CA ALA A 25 11.57 -10.95 10.84
C ALA A 25 12.99 -11.52 10.71
N ALA A 26 13.10 -12.69 10.08
CA ALA A 26 14.38 -13.31 9.83
C ALA A 26 15.23 -12.34 9.00
N GLN A 27 16.38 -11.96 9.54
CA GLN A 27 17.44 -11.34 8.76
C GLN A 27 17.74 -12.25 7.57
N GLY A 28 17.67 -11.74 6.32
CA GLY A 28 17.85 -12.54 5.10
C GLY A 28 16.58 -13.03 4.37
N ASP A 29 15.47 -12.30 4.40
CA ASP A 29 14.40 -12.49 3.39
C ASP A 29 14.85 -11.89 2.05
N SER A 30 14.48 -12.51 0.93
CA SER A 30 14.73 -11.95 -0.40
C SER A 30 13.94 -10.66 -0.62
N ASP A 31 14.49 -9.75 -1.42
CA ASP A 31 13.74 -8.62 -1.95
C ASP A 31 12.55 -9.12 -2.78
N LEU A 32 11.52 -8.29 -2.93
CA LEU A 32 10.32 -8.63 -3.68
C LEU A 32 10.06 -7.63 -4.78
N LEU A 33 9.86 -8.13 -6.00
CA LEU A 33 9.20 -7.39 -7.05
C LEU A 33 7.72 -7.73 -7.03
N THR A 34 6.87 -6.74 -6.83
CA THR A 34 5.43 -6.91 -6.66
C THR A 34 4.69 -6.26 -7.83
N LEU A 35 3.84 -7.05 -8.46
CA LEU A 35 2.88 -6.61 -9.47
C LEU A 35 1.49 -6.62 -8.84
N SER A 36 0.73 -5.55 -9.06
CA SER A 36 -0.62 -5.46 -8.55
C SER A 36 -1.58 -4.94 -9.60
N ALA A 37 -2.83 -5.40 -9.52
CA ALA A 37 -3.93 -4.91 -10.34
C ALA A 37 -5.23 -4.87 -9.53
N GLY A 38 -6.09 -3.89 -9.78
CA GLY A 38 -7.35 -3.77 -9.06
C GLY A 38 -8.17 -2.53 -9.39
N ILE A 39 -8.84 -1.99 -8.38
CA ILE A 39 -9.80 -0.91 -8.50
C ILE A 39 -9.34 0.28 -7.68
N PHE A 40 -9.23 1.43 -8.34
CA PHE A 40 -9.00 2.74 -7.76
C PHE A 40 -10.34 3.40 -7.40
N ASP A 41 -10.40 4.10 -6.27
CA ASP A 41 -11.60 4.76 -5.73
C ASP A 41 -12.85 3.85 -5.66
N PHE A 42 -12.70 2.61 -5.19
CA PHE A 42 -13.80 1.62 -5.23
C PHE A 42 -15.06 2.05 -4.46
N GLY A 43 -14.91 2.94 -3.47
CA GLY A 43 -16.01 3.48 -2.66
C GLY A 43 -16.88 4.52 -3.35
N ARG A 44 -16.44 5.09 -4.49
CA ARG A 44 -17.16 6.17 -5.20
C ARG A 44 -17.16 5.92 -6.71
N GLU A 45 -18.33 5.90 -7.32
CA GLU A 45 -18.44 5.53 -8.74
C GLU A 45 -17.93 6.62 -9.70
N GLU A 46 -17.93 7.88 -9.28
CA GLU A 46 -17.58 9.04 -10.13
C GLU A 46 -16.15 8.98 -10.68
N PHE A 47 -15.20 8.47 -9.89
CA PHE A 47 -13.79 8.41 -10.27
C PHE A 47 -13.22 6.98 -10.20
N ARG A 48 -14.09 5.97 -10.23
CA ARG A 48 -13.67 4.57 -10.19
C ARG A 48 -12.89 4.23 -11.46
N ALA A 49 -11.69 3.68 -11.29
CA ALA A 49 -10.81 3.31 -12.41
C ALA A 49 -10.15 1.95 -12.18
N GLY A 50 -9.63 1.34 -13.25
CA GLY A 50 -8.71 0.22 -13.12
C GLY A 50 -7.35 0.71 -12.65
N GLU A 51 -6.67 -0.06 -11.81
CA GLU A 51 -5.39 0.32 -11.21
C GLU A 51 -4.33 -0.75 -11.46
N PHE A 52 -3.10 -0.31 -11.76
CA PHE A 52 -1.92 -1.17 -11.92
C PHE A 52 -0.75 -0.63 -11.12
N ARG A 53 0.06 -1.53 -10.53
CA ARG A 53 1.23 -1.15 -9.74
C ARG A 53 2.43 -2.03 -10.01
N LEU A 54 3.61 -1.41 -9.89
CA LEU A 54 4.90 -2.07 -9.81
C LEU A 54 5.61 -1.57 -8.56
N GLU A 55 6.00 -2.46 -7.66
CA GLU A 55 6.61 -2.10 -6.38
C GLU A 55 7.80 -3.00 -6.06
N TYR A 56 8.90 -2.39 -5.67
CA TYR A 56 10.04 -3.05 -5.07
C TYR A 56 9.92 -2.96 -3.55
N ARG A 57 10.03 -4.09 -2.86
CA ARG A 57 10.05 -4.17 -1.39
C ARG A 57 11.35 -4.81 -0.94
N MET A 58 12.06 -4.12 -0.08
CA MET A 58 13.31 -4.62 0.48
C MET A 58 13.04 -5.79 1.41
N GLY A 59 13.81 -6.86 1.27
CA GLY A 59 13.70 -8.06 2.11
C GLY A 59 14.23 -7.80 3.52
N ASP A 60 15.37 -7.11 3.61
CA ASP A 60 16.01 -6.76 4.87
C ASP A 60 15.39 -5.51 5.51
N PRO A 61 15.22 -5.50 6.84
CA PRO A 61 14.77 -4.30 7.55
C PRO A 61 15.91 -3.29 7.73
N ILE A 62 15.60 -2.00 7.59
CA ILE A 62 16.58 -0.91 7.88
C ILE A 62 16.69 -0.59 9.37
N LEU A 63 15.60 -0.80 10.11
CA LEU A 63 15.51 -0.58 11.54
C LEU A 63 14.45 -1.53 12.12
N TRP A 64 14.86 -2.38 13.05
CA TRP A 64 14.00 -3.40 13.68
C TRP A 64 13.25 -4.27 12.66
N PHE A 65 11.97 -3.99 12.41
CA PHE A 65 11.08 -4.73 11.50
C PHE A 65 10.57 -3.87 10.34
N VAL A 66 11.11 -2.66 10.17
CA VAL A 66 10.70 -1.70 9.13
C VAL A 66 11.45 -2.00 7.84
N LYS A 67 10.70 -2.34 6.79
CA LYS A 67 11.21 -2.67 5.46
C LYS A 67 10.90 -1.55 4.47
N PRO A 68 11.92 -0.93 3.83
CA PRO A 68 11.70 0.05 2.78
C PRO A 68 10.97 -0.53 1.58
N MET A 69 10.20 0.32 0.91
CA MET A 69 9.57 0.01 -0.37
C MET A 69 9.51 1.25 -1.25
N ALA A 70 9.53 1.03 -2.56
CA ALA A 70 9.36 2.07 -3.55
C ALA A 70 8.63 1.50 -4.76
N GLY A 71 7.81 2.31 -5.40
CA GLY A 71 7.02 1.83 -6.51
C GLY A 71 6.35 2.93 -7.29
N MET A 72 5.56 2.49 -8.26
CA MET A 72 4.70 3.34 -9.04
C MET A 72 3.34 2.69 -9.25
N MET A 73 2.35 3.55 -9.44
CA MET A 73 0.97 3.19 -9.72
C MET A 73 0.47 4.02 -10.90
N THR A 74 -0.40 3.41 -11.71
CA THR A 74 -1.15 4.12 -12.75
C THR A 74 -2.60 3.62 -12.80
N THR A 75 -3.49 4.46 -13.33
CA THR A 75 -4.90 4.11 -13.52
C THR A 75 -5.30 4.11 -14.99
N THR A 76 -6.45 3.51 -15.30
CA THR A 76 -7.03 3.54 -16.67
C THR A 76 -7.45 4.95 -17.11
N GLU A 77 -7.59 5.90 -16.18
CA GLU A 77 -7.85 7.32 -16.45
C GLU A 77 -6.56 8.16 -16.52
N GLY A 78 -5.40 7.50 -16.64
CA GLY A 78 -4.12 8.18 -16.85
C GLY A 78 -3.53 8.84 -15.59
N SER A 79 -4.06 8.55 -14.39
CA SER A 79 -3.41 8.98 -13.15
C SER A 79 -2.07 8.26 -12.97
N PHE A 80 -1.13 8.91 -12.29
CA PHE A 80 0.19 8.38 -11.98
C PHE A 80 0.56 8.71 -10.53
N TYR A 81 1.17 7.75 -9.82
CA TYR A 81 1.70 7.96 -8.48
C TYR A 81 3.07 7.28 -8.35
N GLY A 82 4.14 8.05 -8.16
CA GLY A 82 5.47 7.54 -7.85
C GLY A 82 5.78 7.75 -6.37
N TYR A 83 6.17 6.70 -5.65
CA TYR A 83 6.22 6.75 -4.19
C TYR A 83 7.37 5.95 -3.58
N GLY A 84 7.73 6.36 -2.36
CA GLY A 84 8.61 5.64 -1.45
C GLY A 84 8.01 5.57 -0.05
N GLY A 85 8.37 4.55 0.70
CA GLY A 85 7.77 4.32 1.99
C GLY A 85 8.33 3.11 2.70
N PHE A 86 7.53 2.58 3.61
CA PHE A 86 7.89 1.44 4.42
C PHE A 86 6.69 0.55 4.72
N GLY A 87 6.98 -0.71 5.00
CA GLY A 87 6.04 -1.69 5.49
C GLY A 87 6.64 -2.56 6.57
N ILE A 88 5.78 -3.33 7.23
CA ILE A 88 6.17 -4.25 8.29
C ILE A 88 5.57 -5.61 7.97
N ASP A 89 6.40 -6.65 7.81
CA ASP A 89 5.89 -8.00 7.58
C ASP A 89 5.58 -8.71 8.91
N LEU A 90 4.30 -8.98 9.15
CA LEU A 90 3.84 -9.75 10.29
C LEU A 90 3.50 -11.18 9.85
N TYR A 91 4.27 -12.15 10.32
CA TYR A 91 4.15 -13.55 9.93
C TYR A 91 3.25 -14.36 10.89
N PHE A 92 2.27 -15.06 10.34
CA PHE A 92 1.30 -15.87 11.08
C PHE A 92 1.24 -17.32 10.62
N GLY A 93 0.73 -18.17 11.52
CA GLY A 93 0.62 -19.62 11.32
C GLY A 93 1.92 -20.36 11.63
N ARG A 94 1.81 -21.67 11.88
CA ARG A 94 2.98 -22.52 12.23
C ARG A 94 4.07 -22.49 11.17
N ALA A 95 3.68 -22.43 9.90
CA ALA A 95 4.58 -22.38 8.76
C ALA A 95 4.94 -20.96 8.30
N LYS A 96 4.49 -19.91 9.02
CA LYS A 96 4.67 -18.49 8.61
C LYS A 96 4.18 -18.21 7.18
N SER A 97 3.12 -18.91 6.77
CA SER A 97 2.57 -18.86 5.41
C SER A 97 1.56 -17.76 5.21
N ILE A 98 1.11 -17.09 6.27
CA ILE A 98 0.25 -15.90 6.19
C ILE A 98 1.08 -14.70 6.58
N VAL A 99 1.05 -13.66 5.76
CA VAL A 99 1.76 -12.40 6.01
C VAL A 99 0.75 -11.26 5.97
N ILE A 100 0.74 -10.46 7.02
CA ILE A 100 0.01 -9.19 7.04
C ILE A 100 1.03 -8.06 6.99
N THR A 101 0.85 -7.14 6.05
CA THR A 101 1.79 -6.04 5.82
C THR A 101 1.06 -4.71 5.89
N PRO A 102 1.00 -4.04 7.07
CA PRO A 102 0.70 -2.62 7.11
C PRO A 102 1.82 -1.83 6.42
N SER A 103 1.46 -0.76 5.72
CA SER A 103 2.39 0.08 4.98
C SER A 103 1.99 1.56 5.01
N PHE A 104 3.00 2.41 4.87
CA PHE A 104 2.84 3.85 4.71
C PHE A 104 3.83 4.36 3.66
N ASN A 105 3.33 5.16 2.73
CA ASN A 105 4.10 5.71 1.62
C ASN A 105 3.80 7.19 1.47
N VAL A 106 4.75 7.90 0.89
CA VAL A 106 4.62 9.28 0.42
C VAL A 106 5.15 9.35 -1.00
N GLY A 107 4.55 10.19 -1.83
CA GLY A 107 4.91 10.25 -3.23
C GLY A 107 4.33 11.43 -3.97
N TYR A 108 4.70 11.48 -5.24
CA TYR A 108 4.19 12.44 -6.23
C TYR A 108 3.02 11.83 -6.99
N TYR A 109 1.88 12.52 -6.99
CA TYR A 109 0.64 12.17 -7.66
C TYR A 109 0.32 13.16 -8.77
N ALA A 110 0.11 12.64 -9.96
CA ALA A 110 -0.46 13.36 -11.10
C ALA A 110 -1.83 12.73 -11.40
N TYR A 111 -2.89 13.52 -11.31
CA TYR A 111 -4.25 12.99 -11.42
C TYR A 111 -4.63 12.57 -12.85
N GLY A 112 -4.02 13.14 -13.89
CA GLY A 112 -4.38 12.85 -15.28
C GLY A 112 -5.82 13.26 -15.58
N ASP A 113 -6.59 12.36 -16.18
CA ASP A 113 -8.05 12.53 -16.35
C ASP A 113 -8.85 11.89 -15.20
N GLY A 114 -8.16 11.31 -14.21
CA GLY A 114 -8.76 10.68 -13.03
C GLY A 114 -9.05 11.65 -11.88
N LYS A 115 -9.08 11.11 -10.67
CA LYS A 115 -9.47 11.88 -9.47
C LYS A 115 -8.42 12.91 -9.09
N ASP A 116 -8.79 14.18 -9.13
CA ASP A 116 -7.97 15.26 -8.58
C ASP A 116 -8.05 15.28 -7.05
N LEU A 117 -6.94 14.89 -6.41
CA LEU A 117 -6.78 14.84 -4.96
C LEU A 117 -6.47 16.21 -4.33
N GLY A 118 -6.14 17.22 -5.13
CA GLY A 118 -5.92 18.60 -4.66
C GLY A 118 -4.50 18.92 -4.22
N ASN A 119 -3.57 17.96 -4.27
CA ASN A 119 -2.14 18.17 -4.11
C ASN A 119 -1.34 17.19 -5.01
N GLU A 120 -0.10 17.53 -5.31
CA GLU A 120 0.84 16.61 -5.96
C GLU A 120 1.52 15.70 -4.94
N VAL A 121 1.60 16.08 -3.67
CA VAL A 121 2.14 15.25 -2.59
C VAL A 121 1.00 14.54 -1.89
N GLU A 122 1.00 13.22 -1.98
CA GLU A 122 -0.03 12.36 -1.43
C GLU A 122 0.58 11.28 -0.54
N PHE A 123 -0.08 11.00 0.59
CA PHE A 123 0.27 9.93 1.52
C PHE A 123 -0.62 8.73 1.28
N ARG A 124 -0.04 7.54 1.20
CA ARG A 124 -0.77 6.29 1.00
C ARG A 124 -0.51 5.33 2.14
N SER A 125 -1.55 5.07 2.93
CA SER A 125 -1.55 4.09 4.00
C SER A 125 -2.37 2.87 3.61
N GLY A 126 -2.03 1.69 4.10
CA GLY A 126 -2.90 0.54 3.92
C GLY A 126 -2.34 -0.76 4.48
N ILE A 127 -3.07 -1.83 4.19
CA ILE A 127 -2.80 -3.16 4.72
C ILE A 127 -2.93 -4.19 3.61
N GLU A 128 -1.96 -5.10 3.54
CA GLU A 128 -1.99 -6.28 2.67
C GLU A 128 -2.14 -7.53 3.52
N ALA A 129 -2.95 -8.48 3.05
CA ALA A 129 -2.98 -9.85 3.53
C ALA A 129 -2.56 -10.78 2.40
N ALA A 130 -1.51 -11.57 2.63
CA ALA A 130 -0.92 -12.42 1.61
C ALA A 130 -0.63 -13.84 2.12
N TYR A 131 -0.75 -14.79 1.21
CA TYR A 131 -0.22 -16.14 1.38
C TYR A 131 1.21 -16.21 0.85
N ARG A 132 2.16 -16.63 1.68
CA ARG A 132 3.58 -16.84 1.35
C ARG A 132 3.83 -18.32 1.09
N PHE A 133 4.28 -18.61 -0.13
CA PHE A 133 4.65 -19.95 -0.57
C PHE A 133 6.04 -20.35 -0.05
N LYS A 134 6.37 -21.64 -0.17
CA LYS A 134 7.68 -22.18 0.24
C LYS A 134 8.86 -21.56 -0.53
N ASN A 135 8.63 -21.14 -1.77
CA ASN A 135 9.62 -20.42 -2.58
C ASN A 135 9.68 -18.92 -2.25
N HIS A 136 9.04 -18.46 -1.17
CA HIS A 136 8.98 -17.08 -0.69
C HIS A 136 8.16 -16.10 -1.55
N SER A 137 7.61 -16.55 -2.69
CA SER A 137 6.63 -15.76 -3.43
C SER A 137 5.37 -15.55 -2.61
N ARG A 138 4.62 -14.48 -2.92
CA ARG A 138 3.40 -14.11 -2.21
C ARG A 138 2.26 -13.83 -3.17
N VAL A 139 1.05 -14.19 -2.77
CA VAL A 139 -0.20 -13.80 -3.43
C VAL A 139 -1.13 -13.22 -2.37
N GLY A 140 -1.70 -12.05 -2.61
CA GLY A 140 -2.51 -11.38 -1.61
C GLY A 140 -3.50 -10.37 -2.16
N PHE A 141 -4.15 -9.69 -1.21
CA PHE A 141 -5.00 -8.53 -1.46
C PHE A 141 -4.58 -7.39 -0.55
N ALA A 142 -4.59 -6.17 -1.08
CA ALA A 142 -4.31 -4.97 -0.33
C ALA A 142 -5.47 -3.98 -0.45
N ILE A 143 -5.77 -3.30 0.66
CA ILE A 143 -6.66 -2.15 0.72
C ILE A 143 -5.86 -0.96 1.19
N GLN A 144 -6.00 0.17 0.51
CA GLN A 144 -5.22 1.37 0.75
C GLN A 144 -6.10 2.61 0.68
N HIS A 145 -5.66 3.64 1.41
CA HIS A 145 -6.23 4.97 1.38
C HIS A 145 -5.13 5.96 1.04
N MET A 146 -5.38 6.83 0.07
CA MET A 146 -4.47 7.90 -0.35
C MET A 146 -5.10 9.28 -0.15
N SER A 147 -4.36 10.19 0.49
CA SER A 147 -4.77 11.57 0.73
C SER A 147 -3.60 12.50 1.07
N ASN A 148 -3.78 13.82 0.88
CA ASN A 148 -2.72 14.82 1.15
C ASN A 148 -2.76 15.40 2.56
N ALA A 149 -3.58 14.84 3.46
CA ALA A 149 -3.75 15.32 4.83
C ALA A 149 -4.09 16.82 4.96
N GLY A 150 -4.67 17.42 3.91
CA GLY A 150 -5.03 18.85 3.89
C GLY A 150 -3.89 19.80 3.50
N LEU A 151 -2.80 19.29 2.92
CA LEU A 151 -1.72 20.12 2.39
C LEU A 151 -2.13 20.90 1.12
N GLY A 152 -3.18 20.45 0.43
CA GLY A 152 -3.66 21.00 -0.83
C GLY A 152 -4.88 21.93 -0.71
N VAL A 153 -5.42 22.31 -1.88
CA VAL A 153 -6.63 23.15 -1.99
C VAL A 153 -7.91 22.38 -1.63
N LYS A 154 -7.88 21.06 -1.76
CA LYS A 154 -8.92 20.10 -1.34
C LYS A 154 -8.25 18.78 -0.92
N ASN A 155 -9.01 17.93 -0.25
CA ASN A 155 -8.57 16.59 0.13
C ASN A 155 -9.76 15.61 0.10
N PRO A 156 -10.17 15.13 -1.08
CA PRO A 156 -11.29 14.20 -1.19
C PRO A 156 -10.92 12.78 -0.75
N GLY A 157 -9.62 12.43 -0.75
CA GLY A 157 -9.08 11.09 -0.55
C GLY A 157 -9.53 10.09 -1.62
N GLU A 158 -8.91 8.92 -1.67
CA GLU A 158 -9.38 7.75 -2.44
C GLU A 158 -9.11 6.45 -1.69
N GLU A 159 -9.91 5.44 -1.99
CA GLU A 159 -9.74 4.09 -1.47
C GLU A 159 -9.53 3.09 -2.60
N SER A 160 -8.41 2.37 -2.57
CA SER A 160 -8.02 1.40 -3.59
C SER A 160 -7.98 -0.02 -3.04
N MET A 161 -8.36 -0.99 -3.88
CA MET A 161 -8.32 -2.41 -3.57
C MET A 161 -7.63 -3.14 -4.71
N VAL A 162 -6.53 -3.84 -4.41
CA VAL A 162 -5.74 -4.55 -5.42
C VAL A 162 -5.44 -5.98 -5.03
N PHE A 163 -5.38 -6.84 -6.04
CA PHE A 163 -4.70 -8.13 -5.95
C PHE A 163 -3.19 -7.93 -6.13
N THR A 164 -2.38 -8.68 -5.40
CA THR A 164 -0.92 -8.57 -5.43
C THR A 164 -0.26 -9.92 -5.69
N TYR A 165 0.77 -9.91 -6.54
CA TYR A 165 1.71 -11.01 -6.71
C TYR A 165 3.13 -10.51 -6.48
N SER A 166 3.82 -11.08 -5.49
CA SER A 166 5.21 -10.73 -5.17
C SER A 166 6.14 -11.88 -5.51
N HIS A 167 7.12 -11.59 -6.36
CA HIS A 167 8.17 -12.51 -6.75
C HIS A 167 9.48 -12.19 -6.01
N PRO A 168 10.14 -13.18 -5.38
CA PRO A 168 11.46 -13.01 -4.78
C PRO A 168 12.49 -12.68 -5.85
N VAL A 169 13.25 -11.62 -5.61
CA VAL A 169 14.33 -11.16 -6.48
C VAL A 169 15.59 -10.98 -5.66
N ASN A 170 16.73 -11.04 -6.33
CA ASN A 170 18.03 -10.76 -5.74
C ASN A 170 18.83 -9.92 -6.74
N PHE A 171 18.51 -8.62 -6.80
CA PHE A 171 19.17 -7.72 -7.74
C PHE A 171 20.57 -7.30 -7.28
N PHE A 172 20.84 -7.36 -5.98
CA PHE A 172 22.06 -6.81 -5.40
C PHE A 172 23.06 -7.84 -4.87
N GLY A 173 22.69 -9.13 -4.83
CA GLY A 173 23.57 -10.24 -4.47
C GLY A 173 23.95 -10.26 -2.99
N ASN A 174 23.89 -11.43 -2.37
CA ASN A 174 24.63 -11.76 -1.16
C ASN A 174 25.24 -13.15 -1.38
#